data_AF-A0A2A2Q2A4-F1
#
_entry.id   AF-A0A2A2Q2A4-F1
#
_cell.length_a   1.000
_cell.length_b   1.000
_cell.length_c   1.000
_cell.angle_alpha   90.00
_cell.angle_beta   90.00
_cell.angle_gamma   90.00
#
_symmetry.space_group_name_H-M   'P 1'
#
loop_
_entity.id
_entity.type
_entity.pdbx_description
1 polymer ?
#
loop_
_entity_poly.entity_id
_entity_poly.type
_entity_poly.pdbx_seq_one_letter_code
_entity_poly.pdbx_strand_id
1 'polypeptide(L)'
;MARKFLPLLLPVLLAAAGPVSGQPENPPAAGPSPVLNAASAQPAPPPAPRRNRAISGEVAAALAAAAPKYTPPPPKPEPKPEAEQPDLRETDKPKNGIVRLPKYVVQEAKPPVFRERDINTQKGLTDIAMRRYMSEGDRALNRYTIPFIGVSNEARALAMYEEDERLKNMADLGDAAANAAKTDAAAGAFIKREAQETYLRKSDFGWSNGNRK
;
A
#
# COMPACT_ATOMS: atom_id res chain seq x y z
N MET A 1 -33.77 -45.42 55.07
CA MET A 1 -34.88 -44.44 55.06
C MET A 1 -34.41 -43.16 54.36
N ALA A 2 -35.22 -42.67 53.41
CA ALA A 2 -35.24 -41.35 52.73
C ALA A 2 -33.90 -40.59 52.56
N ARG A 3 -33.27 -40.55 51.37
CA ARG A 3 -33.56 -39.67 50.21
C ARG A 3 -34.02 -38.26 50.59
N LYS A 4 -33.13 -37.26 50.41
CA LYS A 4 -33.47 -35.94 49.82
C LYS A 4 -32.27 -35.40 49.04
N PHE A 5 -32.28 -35.66 47.73
CA PHE A 5 -31.57 -34.90 46.71
C PHE A 5 -32.29 -33.55 46.53
N LEU A 6 -31.53 -32.47 46.41
CA LEU A 6 -32.04 -31.17 45.97
C LEU A 6 -31.06 -30.60 44.93
N PRO A 7 -31.33 -30.70 43.63
CA PRO A 7 -30.65 -29.89 42.63
C PRO A 7 -31.46 -28.60 42.40
N LEU A 8 -30.87 -27.46 42.77
CA LEU A 8 -31.42 -26.15 42.42
C LEU A 8 -31.05 -25.85 40.96
N LEU A 9 -32.03 -26.02 40.09
CA LEU A 9 -32.07 -25.61 38.70
C LEU A 9 -31.83 -24.09 38.56
N LEU A 10 -30.77 -23.71 37.83
CA LEU A 10 -30.58 -22.35 37.33
C LEU A 10 -31.07 -22.29 35.88
N PRO A 11 -31.95 -21.35 35.48
CA PRO A 11 -32.46 -21.29 34.13
C PRO A 11 -31.46 -20.63 33.17
N VAL A 12 -31.30 -21.28 32.02
CA VAL A 12 -30.62 -20.82 30.81
C VAL A 12 -31.35 -19.58 30.28
N LEU A 13 -30.62 -18.47 30.12
CA LEU A 13 -31.11 -17.30 29.38
C LEU A 13 -30.84 -17.51 27.89
N LEU A 14 -31.92 -17.65 27.13
CA LEU A 14 -31.97 -17.86 25.69
C LEU A 14 -31.66 -16.54 24.96
N ALA A 15 -30.52 -16.45 24.27
CA ALA A 15 -30.22 -15.34 23.38
C ALA A 15 -30.90 -15.57 22.02
N ALA A 16 -31.78 -14.66 21.63
CA ALA A 16 -32.47 -14.66 20.35
C ALA A 16 -31.50 -14.37 19.19
N ALA A 17 -31.33 -15.33 18.29
CA ALA A 17 -30.72 -15.14 16.98
C ALA A 17 -31.77 -14.56 16.02
N GLY A 18 -31.50 -13.37 15.47
CA GLY A 18 -32.28 -12.80 14.37
C GLY A 18 -31.93 -13.46 13.03
N PRO A 19 -32.88 -13.68 12.11
CA PRO A 19 -32.60 -14.24 10.81
C PRO A 19 -32.04 -13.17 9.85
N VAL A 20 -30.88 -13.46 9.26
CA VAL A 20 -30.40 -12.80 8.03
C VAL A 20 -31.18 -13.40 6.86
N SER A 21 -32.03 -12.59 6.24
CA SER A 21 -32.74 -12.94 5.00
C SER A 21 -31.83 -12.68 3.81
N GLY A 22 -31.36 -13.75 3.16
CA GLY A 22 -30.80 -13.70 1.81
C GLY A 22 -31.94 -13.74 0.78
N GLN A 23 -31.78 -13.00 -0.31
CA GLN A 23 -32.58 -13.15 -1.53
C GLN A 23 -31.67 -13.37 -2.76
N PRO A 24 -32.10 -14.16 -3.76
CA PRO A 24 -31.27 -14.62 -4.88
C PRO A 24 -31.48 -13.87 -6.22
N GLU A 25 -30.44 -13.96 -7.06
CA GLU A 25 -30.39 -14.08 -8.55
C GLU A 25 -31.34 -13.29 -9.49
N ASN A 26 -30.78 -12.44 -10.38
CA ASN A 26 -30.52 -12.67 -11.84
C ASN A 26 -30.52 -11.38 -12.72
N PRO A 27 -29.80 -11.35 -13.87
CA PRO A 27 -29.54 -10.16 -14.70
C PRO A 27 -30.42 -10.06 -15.97
N PRO A 28 -30.43 -8.91 -16.66
CA PRO A 28 -30.67 -8.86 -18.12
C PRO A 28 -29.48 -8.23 -18.85
N ALA A 29 -28.81 -8.93 -19.78
CA ALA A 29 -29.17 -9.18 -21.19
C ALA A 29 -28.83 -8.01 -22.14
N ALA A 30 -28.09 -8.34 -23.20
CA ALA A 30 -27.40 -7.45 -24.12
C ALA A 30 -28.19 -7.15 -25.41
N GLY A 31 -27.82 -6.03 -26.06
CA GLY A 31 -27.96 -5.78 -27.51
C GLY A 31 -28.65 -4.46 -27.89
N PRO A 32 -28.50 -3.96 -29.13
CA PRO A 32 -27.28 -3.85 -29.95
C PRO A 32 -27.02 -2.40 -30.42
N SER A 33 -25.77 -2.08 -30.76
CA SER A 33 -25.39 -0.83 -31.45
C SER A 33 -25.63 -0.93 -32.96
N PRO A 34 -26.09 0.14 -33.62
CA PRO A 34 -25.78 0.37 -35.02
C PRO A 34 -25.09 1.72 -35.19
N VAL A 35 -23.81 1.66 -35.55
CA VAL A 35 -23.09 2.75 -36.20
C VAL A 35 -23.65 2.86 -37.64
N LEU A 36 -23.83 4.09 -38.11
CA LEU A 36 -24.13 4.53 -39.49
C LEU A 36 -25.62 4.57 -39.90
N ASN A 37 -26.25 5.73 -39.70
CA ASN A 37 -27.26 6.24 -40.64
C ASN A 37 -26.98 7.74 -40.92
N ALA A 38 -27.11 8.13 -42.18
CA ALA A 38 -26.51 9.32 -42.77
C ALA A 38 -27.32 10.62 -42.57
N ALA A 39 -26.55 11.72 -42.54
CA ALA A 39 -26.84 13.07 -43.03
C ALA A 39 -28.24 13.69 -42.84
N SER A 40 -28.30 14.68 -41.93
CA SER A 40 -29.13 15.88 -42.12
C SER A 40 -28.45 17.09 -41.48
N ALA A 41 -28.16 18.11 -42.30
CA ALA A 41 -27.61 19.39 -41.87
C ALA A 41 -28.58 20.14 -40.95
N GLN A 42 -28.09 20.67 -39.83
CA GLN A 42 -28.80 21.61 -38.95
C GLN A 42 -27.84 22.72 -38.46
N PRO A 43 -28.37 23.90 -38.08
CA PRO A 43 -27.77 25.21 -38.38
C PRO A 43 -26.78 25.69 -37.33
N ALA A 44 -26.01 26.71 -37.68
CA ALA A 44 -25.03 27.37 -36.81
C ALA A 44 -25.62 27.78 -35.44
N PRO A 45 -24.87 27.60 -34.33
CA PRO A 45 -25.35 27.96 -32.99
C PRO A 45 -25.42 29.50 -32.82
N PRO A 46 -26.36 30.01 -32.01
CA PRO A 46 -26.49 31.45 -31.71
C PRO A 46 -25.28 31.97 -30.90
N PRO A 47 -24.99 33.29 -30.97
CA PRO A 47 -23.83 33.87 -30.31
C PRO A 47 -23.91 33.73 -28.78
N ALA A 48 -22.80 33.32 -28.18
CA ALA A 48 -22.70 33.05 -26.75
C ALA A 48 -23.06 34.29 -25.89
N PRO A 49 -23.78 34.10 -24.76
CA PRO A 49 -24.15 35.19 -23.87
C PRO A 49 -22.90 35.84 -23.27
N ARG A 50 -22.83 37.18 -23.35
CA ARG A 50 -21.77 37.95 -22.71
C ARG A 50 -21.84 37.71 -21.20
N ARG A 51 -20.77 37.16 -20.64
CA ARG A 51 -20.65 36.83 -19.20
C ARG A 51 -21.16 37.99 -18.34
N ASN A 52 -22.13 37.71 -17.48
CA ASN A 52 -22.56 38.62 -16.42
C ASN A 52 -21.34 38.99 -15.59
N ARG A 53 -20.88 40.23 -15.70
CA ARG A 53 -19.81 40.74 -14.83
C ARG A 53 -20.43 40.91 -13.45
N ALA A 54 -19.73 40.44 -12.42
CA ALA A 54 -20.20 40.50 -11.03
C ALA A 54 -20.36 41.94 -10.50
N ILE A 55 -19.91 42.96 -11.25
CA ILE A 55 -19.93 44.37 -10.86
C ILE A 55 -20.36 45.21 -12.08
N SER A 56 -21.25 46.18 -11.87
CA SER A 56 -21.66 47.15 -12.90
C SER A 56 -20.50 48.09 -13.25
N GLY A 57 -20.45 48.57 -14.50
CA GLY A 57 -19.35 49.43 -14.97
C GLY A 57 -19.20 50.72 -14.15
N GLU A 58 -20.30 51.23 -13.61
CA GLU A 58 -20.32 52.40 -12.73
C GLU A 58 -19.66 52.14 -11.37
N VAL A 59 -19.94 50.98 -10.74
CA VAL A 59 -19.32 50.59 -9.47
C VAL A 59 -17.82 50.33 -9.65
N ALA A 60 -17.42 49.76 -10.79
CA ALA A 60 -16.00 49.59 -11.12
C ALA A 60 -15.29 50.94 -11.31
N ALA A 61 -15.96 51.94 -11.92
CA ALA A 61 -15.41 53.28 -12.07
C ALA A 61 -15.28 54.01 -10.73
N ALA A 62 -16.27 53.89 -9.84
CA ALA A 62 -16.21 54.44 -8.49
C ALA A 62 -15.06 53.84 -7.66
N LEU A 63 -14.84 52.54 -7.77
CA LEU A 63 -13.74 51.87 -7.07
C LEU A 63 -12.37 52.27 -7.61
N ALA A 64 -12.24 52.43 -8.93
CA ALA A 64 -11.01 52.93 -9.56
C ALA A 64 -10.72 54.40 -9.22
N ALA A 65 -11.76 55.22 -9.02
CA ALA A 65 -11.63 56.60 -8.57
C ALA A 65 -11.23 56.72 -7.09
N ALA A 66 -11.66 55.77 -6.25
CA ALA A 66 -11.31 55.71 -4.84
C ALA A 66 -9.96 55.03 -4.57
N ALA A 67 -9.39 54.32 -5.55
CA ALA A 67 -8.12 53.64 -5.40
C ALA A 67 -6.95 54.65 -5.34
N PRO A 68 -5.99 54.50 -4.41
CA PRO A 68 -4.83 55.38 -4.34
C PRO A 68 -3.99 55.26 -5.62
N LYS A 69 -3.58 56.41 -6.17
CA LYS A 69 -2.76 56.48 -7.39
C LYS A 69 -1.38 55.85 -7.11
N TYR A 70 -1.14 54.65 -7.64
CA TYR A 70 0.15 53.99 -7.53
C TYR A 70 1.15 54.59 -8.54
N THR A 71 2.21 55.21 -8.03
CA THR A 71 3.38 55.58 -8.85
C THR A 71 4.36 54.41 -8.80
N PRO A 72 4.58 53.67 -9.90
CA PRO A 72 5.51 52.56 -9.89
C PRO A 72 6.94 53.06 -9.60
N PRO A 73 7.73 52.33 -8.80
CA PRO A 73 9.12 52.68 -8.56
C PRO A 73 9.89 52.68 -9.89
N PRO A 74 10.87 53.59 -10.07
CA PRO A 74 11.61 53.71 -11.33
C PRO A 74 12.31 52.39 -11.67
N PRO A 75 12.36 52.02 -12.97
CA PRO A 75 12.95 50.77 -13.41
C PRO A 75 14.43 50.69 -13.01
N LYS A 76 14.81 49.54 -12.48
CA LYS A 76 16.16 49.25 -11.98
C LYS A 76 17.16 49.30 -13.15
N PRO A 77 18.34 49.94 -12.99
CA PRO A 77 19.33 50.01 -14.06
C PRO A 77 19.89 48.62 -14.41
N GLU A 78 20.19 48.43 -15.69
CA GLU A 78 20.62 47.17 -16.31
C GLU A 78 21.91 46.60 -15.68
N PRO A 79 22.03 45.26 -15.54
CA PRO A 79 23.20 44.61 -14.96
C PRO A 79 24.41 44.64 -15.91
N LYS A 80 25.60 44.88 -15.33
CA LYS A 80 26.91 44.84 -16.01
C LYS A 80 27.21 43.45 -16.61
N PRO A 81 27.94 43.39 -17.73
CA PRO A 81 28.19 42.16 -18.47
C PRO A 81 29.01 41.14 -17.67
N GLU A 82 28.71 39.87 -17.97
CA GLU A 82 29.09 38.63 -17.32
C GLU A 82 30.60 38.50 -17.09
N ALA A 83 31.01 38.36 -15.83
CA ALA A 83 32.29 37.76 -15.50
C ALA A 83 32.21 36.26 -15.79
N GLU A 84 33.25 35.73 -16.42
CA GLU A 84 33.45 34.33 -16.76
C GLU A 84 32.91 33.38 -15.70
N GLN A 85 32.06 32.45 -16.14
CA GLN A 85 31.52 31.40 -15.30
C GLN A 85 32.69 30.55 -14.77
N PRO A 86 32.86 30.41 -13.45
CA PRO A 86 33.98 29.65 -12.88
C PRO A 86 33.84 28.16 -13.21
N ASP A 87 34.96 27.53 -13.57
CA ASP A 87 35.05 26.10 -13.88
C ASP A 87 34.52 25.25 -12.71
N LEU A 88 33.62 24.32 -13.04
CA LEU A 88 32.93 23.40 -12.12
C LEU A 88 33.88 22.48 -11.34
N ARG A 89 35.15 22.37 -11.76
CA ARG A 89 36.20 21.63 -11.03
C ARG A 89 36.75 22.39 -9.82
N GLU A 90 36.62 23.71 -9.77
CA GLU A 90 37.10 24.56 -8.68
C GLU A 90 36.04 24.78 -7.58
N THR A 91 34.80 24.36 -7.85
CA THR A 91 33.62 24.62 -7.01
C THR A 91 33.45 23.64 -5.84
N ASP A 92 34.29 22.60 -5.72
CA ASP A 92 34.24 21.66 -4.60
C ASP A 92 35.01 22.16 -3.36
N LYS A 93 35.60 23.36 -3.40
CA LYS A 93 36.00 24.09 -2.19
C LYS A 93 34.77 24.86 -1.65
N PRO A 94 34.18 24.47 -0.51
CA PRO A 94 33.12 25.26 0.08
C PRO A 94 33.66 26.65 0.44
N LYS A 95 32.88 27.69 0.16
CA LYS A 95 33.23 29.11 0.42
C LYS A 95 33.65 29.40 1.87
N ASN A 96 33.34 28.51 2.80
CA ASN A 96 33.60 28.65 4.24
C ASN A 96 34.95 28.06 4.69
N GLY A 97 35.82 27.59 3.79
CA GLY A 97 37.16 27.09 4.15
C GLY A 97 37.19 25.80 4.99
N ILE A 98 36.03 25.21 5.28
CA ILE A 98 35.91 23.94 6.02
C ILE A 98 36.39 22.82 5.11
N VAL A 99 37.54 22.24 5.43
CA VAL A 99 38.08 21.05 4.77
C VAL A 99 37.11 19.89 5.01
N ARG A 100 36.40 19.45 3.97
CA ARG A 100 35.56 18.25 4.04
C ARG A 100 36.47 17.03 3.99
N LEU A 101 36.41 16.22 5.04
CA LEU A 101 37.10 14.94 5.06
C LEU A 101 36.55 14.02 3.96
N PRO A 102 37.40 13.15 3.38
CA PRO A 102 36.93 12.13 2.46
C PRO A 102 35.90 11.24 3.15
N LYS A 103 34.87 10.82 2.41
CA LYS A 103 33.87 9.88 2.91
C LYS A 103 34.53 8.51 3.06
N TYR A 104 34.91 8.14 4.27
CA TYR A 104 35.34 6.78 4.59
C TYR A 104 34.11 5.92 4.92
N VAL A 105 33.97 4.79 4.21
CA VAL A 105 32.98 3.75 4.55
C VAL A 105 33.75 2.57 5.10
N VAL A 106 33.56 2.28 6.38
CA VAL A 106 34.10 1.05 6.98
C VAL A 106 33.20 -0.10 6.55
N GLN A 107 33.75 -1.00 5.73
CA GLN A 107 33.04 -2.19 5.28
C GLN A 107 33.41 -3.35 6.20
N GLU A 108 32.60 -3.60 7.22
CA GLU A 108 32.70 -4.82 8.03
C GLU A 108 31.79 -5.90 7.44
N ALA A 109 32.21 -7.16 7.55
CA ALA A 109 31.34 -8.28 7.21
C ALA A 109 30.15 -8.30 8.17
N LYS A 110 28.92 -8.31 7.64
CA LYS A 110 27.71 -8.41 8.44
C LYS A 110 27.77 -9.70 9.28
N PRO A 111 27.56 -9.64 10.61
CA PRO A 111 27.56 -10.84 11.43
C PRO A 111 26.48 -11.82 10.95
N PRO A 112 26.68 -13.13 11.13
CA PRO A 112 25.68 -14.12 10.75
C PRO A 112 24.39 -13.88 11.54
N VAL A 113 23.28 -13.73 10.82
CA VAL A 113 21.95 -13.61 11.41
C VAL A 113 21.39 -15.02 11.53
N PHE A 114 21.36 -15.54 12.76
CA PHE A 114 20.82 -16.87 13.01
C PHE A 114 19.28 -16.84 12.99
N ARG A 115 18.67 -17.72 12.20
CA ARG A 115 17.21 -17.88 12.14
C ARG A 115 16.78 -19.03 13.04
N GLU A 116 15.54 -19.00 13.53
CA GLU A 116 14.99 -20.06 14.38
C GLU A 116 15.05 -21.44 13.68
N ARG A 117 14.89 -21.47 12.35
CA ARG A 117 15.03 -22.67 11.49
C ARG A 117 16.45 -23.21 11.35
N ASP A 118 17.47 -22.37 11.48
CA ASP A 118 18.87 -22.75 11.29
C ASP A 118 19.51 -23.21 12.61
N ILE A 119 18.92 -22.79 13.75
CA ILE A 119 19.35 -23.18 15.09
C ILE A 119 18.64 -24.45 15.57
N ASN A 120 17.34 -24.59 15.28
CA ASN A 120 16.53 -25.66 15.86
C ASN A 120 16.41 -26.87 14.93
N THR A 121 16.34 -28.06 15.54
CA THR A 121 15.91 -29.27 14.84
C THR A 121 14.43 -29.17 14.49
N GLN A 122 13.94 -30.03 13.58
CA GLN A 122 12.52 -30.07 13.21
C GLN A 122 11.59 -30.21 14.43
N LYS A 123 11.96 -31.01 15.43
CA LYS A 123 11.21 -31.16 16.68
C LYS A 123 11.27 -29.89 17.55
N GLY A 124 12.43 -29.26 17.64
CA GLY A 124 12.55 -27.99 18.35
C GLY A 124 11.69 -26.90 17.69
N LEU A 125 11.60 -26.91 16.37
CA LEU A 125 10.77 -25.98 15.61
C LEU A 125 9.27 -26.24 15.82
N THR A 126 8.82 -27.50 15.83
CA THR A 126 7.42 -27.83 16.17
C THR A 126 7.07 -27.35 17.56
N ASP A 127 7.96 -27.54 18.55
CA ASP A 127 7.71 -27.12 19.92
C ASP A 127 7.64 -25.59 20.08
N ILE A 128 8.48 -24.86 19.32
CA ILE A 128 8.41 -23.39 19.25
C ILE A 128 7.11 -22.95 18.58
N ALA A 129 6.76 -23.53 17.43
CA ALA A 129 5.55 -23.20 16.71
C ALA A 129 4.29 -23.49 17.54
N MET A 130 4.23 -24.64 18.21
CA MET A 130 3.14 -25.01 19.11
C MET A 130 3.00 -24.01 20.26
N ARG A 131 4.11 -23.52 20.83
CA ARG A 131 4.09 -22.49 21.89
C ARG A 131 3.65 -21.12 21.37
N ARG A 132 3.99 -20.76 20.14
CA ARG A 132 3.68 -19.43 19.57
C ARG A 132 2.26 -19.34 19.02
N TYR A 133 1.73 -20.40 18.39
CA TYR A 133 0.47 -20.34 17.65
C TYR A 133 -0.67 -21.19 18.22
N MET A 134 -0.40 -22.19 19.07
CA MET A 134 -1.46 -23.04 19.63
C MET A 134 -1.75 -22.70 21.08
N SER A 135 -2.97 -22.21 21.32
CA SER A 135 -3.50 -21.98 22.66
C SER A 135 -3.76 -23.30 23.40
N GLU A 136 -3.84 -23.26 24.73
CA GLU A 136 -4.20 -24.45 25.53
C GLU A 136 -5.58 -25.00 25.17
N GLY A 137 -6.52 -24.13 24.78
CA GLY A 137 -7.84 -24.51 24.28
C GLY A 137 -7.78 -25.25 22.94
N ASP A 138 -6.97 -24.78 22.00
CA ASP A 138 -6.79 -25.44 20.70
C ASP A 138 -6.17 -26.83 20.83
N ARG A 139 -5.23 -26.99 21.77
CA ARG A 139 -4.59 -28.28 22.08
C ARG A 139 -5.58 -29.26 22.71
N ALA A 140 -6.50 -28.77 23.55
CA ALA A 140 -7.52 -29.60 24.18
C ALA A 140 -8.61 -30.01 23.19
N LEU A 141 -9.08 -29.08 22.37
CA LEU A 141 -10.15 -29.31 21.40
C LEU A 141 -9.74 -30.30 20.31
N ASN A 142 -8.50 -30.20 19.84
CA ASN A 142 -7.93 -31.07 18.82
C ASN A 142 -7.05 -32.16 19.44
N ARG A 143 -7.31 -32.61 20.66
CA ARG A 143 -6.55 -33.70 21.30
C ARG A 143 -6.75 -35.03 20.58
N TYR A 144 -7.94 -35.24 20.00
CA TYR A 144 -8.32 -36.44 19.26
C TYR A 144 -8.40 -36.13 17.76
N THR A 145 -7.27 -35.76 17.14
CA THR A 145 -7.23 -35.60 15.67
C THR A 145 -7.33 -36.97 14.99
N ILE A 146 -8.30 -37.10 14.09
CA ILE A 146 -8.50 -38.30 13.29
C ILE A 146 -7.35 -38.41 12.28
N PRO A 147 -6.53 -39.48 12.32
CA PRO A 147 -5.26 -39.57 11.59
C PRO A 147 -5.38 -39.53 10.05
N PHE A 148 -6.58 -39.64 9.50
CA PHE A 148 -6.84 -39.69 8.05
C PHE A 148 -7.68 -38.53 7.52
N ILE A 149 -8.25 -37.69 8.39
CA ILE A 149 -9.17 -36.61 8.00
C ILE A 149 -8.71 -35.25 8.52
N GLY A 150 -7.93 -35.23 9.62
CA GLY A 150 -7.47 -34.00 10.27
C GLY A 150 -5.98 -33.72 10.07
N VAL A 151 -5.64 -32.44 9.99
CA VAL A 151 -4.27 -31.96 10.18
C VAL A 151 -3.97 -31.97 11.69
N SER A 152 -2.84 -32.56 12.10
CA SER A 152 -2.44 -32.54 13.52
C SER A 152 -2.16 -31.12 14.00
N ASN A 153 -2.27 -30.86 15.30
CA ASN A 153 -1.96 -29.54 15.85
C ASN A 153 -0.53 -29.10 15.54
N GLU A 154 0.41 -30.06 15.56
CA GLU A 154 1.82 -29.83 15.23
C GLU A 154 2.00 -29.42 13.77
N ALA A 155 1.37 -30.15 12.84
CA ALA A 155 1.43 -29.83 11.42
C ALA A 155 0.75 -28.49 11.12
N ARG A 156 -0.36 -28.18 11.79
CA ARG A 156 -1.03 -26.88 11.68
C ARG A 156 -0.16 -25.74 12.22
N ALA A 157 0.47 -25.94 13.38
CA ALA A 157 1.34 -24.94 13.98
C ALA A 157 2.59 -24.69 13.12
N LEU A 158 3.19 -25.73 12.54
CA LEU A 158 4.27 -25.59 11.57
C LEU A 158 3.82 -24.81 10.34
N ALA A 159 2.66 -25.12 9.76
CA ALA A 159 2.14 -24.39 8.61
C ALA A 159 1.92 -22.90 8.92
N MET A 160 1.42 -22.58 10.13
CA MET A 160 1.28 -21.19 10.59
C MET A 160 2.64 -20.50 10.76
N TYR A 161 3.63 -21.19 11.32
CA TYR A 161 4.99 -20.69 11.46
C TYR A 161 5.63 -20.41 10.09
N GLU A 162 5.52 -21.34 9.15
CA GLU A 162 6.07 -21.20 7.79
C GLU A 162 5.46 -20.01 7.05
N GLU A 163 4.15 -19.80 7.21
CA GLU A 163 3.47 -18.65 6.63
C GLU A 163 3.91 -17.32 7.28
N ASP A 164 4.07 -17.29 8.62
CA ASP A 164 4.58 -16.10 9.31
C ASP A 164 6.01 -15.76 8.87
N GLU A 165 6.88 -16.76 8.72
CA GLU A 165 8.23 -16.56 8.16
C GLU A 165 8.17 -16.04 6.72
N ARG A 166 7.25 -16.54 5.89
CA ARG A 166 7.03 -16.01 4.53
C ARG A 166 6.64 -14.54 4.56
N LEU A 167 5.71 -14.16 5.44
CA LEU A 167 5.25 -12.78 5.60
C LEU A 167 6.37 -11.86 6.09
N LYS A 168 7.18 -12.30 7.06
CA LYS A 168 8.36 -11.55 7.51
C LYS A 168 9.37 -11.34 6.40
N ASN A 169 9.72 -12.40 5.66
CA ASN A 169 10.67 -12.27 4.56
C ASN A 169 10.13 -11.35 3.44
N MET A 170 8.81 -11.33 3.21
CA MET A 170 8.18 -10.39 2.28
C MET A 170 8.21 -8.94 2.80
N ALA A 171 7.99 -8.73 4.09
CA ALA A 171 8.09 -7.42 4.73
C ALA A 171 9.54 -6.90 4.68
N ASP A 172 10.52 -7.73 5.01
CA ASP A 172 11.95 -7.38 4.98
C ASP A 172 12.40 -6.94 3.59
N LEU A 173 11.97 -7.64 2.52
CA LEU A 173 12.25 -7.20 1.14
C LEU A 173 11.56 -5.88 0.80
N GLY A 174 10.33 -5.67 1.30
CA GLY A 174 9.61 -4.41 1.15
C GLY A 174 10.36 -3.24 1.78
N ASP A 175 10.86 -3.42 3.00
CA ASP A 175 11.64 -2.43 3.73
C ASP A 175 13.01 -2.19 3.09
N ALA A 176 13.68 -3.25 2.63
CA ALA A 176 14.92 -3.14 1.87
C ALA A 176 14.72 -2.30 0.60
N ALA A 177 13.63 -2.53 -0.12
CA ALA A 177 13.30 -1.78 -1.32
C ALA A 177 12.93 -0.32 -1.02
N ALA A 178 12.21 -0.07 0.09
CA ALA A 178 11.89 1.28 0.55
C ALA A 178 13.14 2.06 0.97
N ASN A 179 14.11 1.39 1.62
CA ASN A 179 15.38 2.00 2.00
C ASN A 179 16.27 2.25 0.79
N ALA A 180 16.34 1.30 -0.16
CA ALA A 180 17.06 1.50 -1.41
C ALA A 180 16.47 2.67 -2.23
N ALA A 181 15.15 2.80 -2.28
CA ALA A 181 14.47 3.89 -2.99
C ALA A 181 14.83 5.29 -2.45
N LYS A 182 15.27 5.41 -1.19
CA LYS A 182 15.72 6.70 -0.61
C LYS A 182 17.05 7.16 -1.21
N THR A 183 17.90 6.24 -1.64
CA THR A 183 19.22 6.54 -2.23
C THR A 183 19.21 6.43 -3.76
N ASP A 184 18.50 5.43 -4.30
CA ASP A 184 18.34 5.17 -5.73
C ASP A 184 16.93 4.61 -6.02
N ALA A 185 16.11 5.42 -6.70
CA ALA A 185 14.74 5.07 -7.06
C ALA A 185 14.67 3.88 -8.03
N ALA A 186 15.65 3.71 -8.92
CA ALA A 186 15.67 2.61 -9.88
C ALA A 186 15.95 1.27 -9.19
N ALA A 187 16.97 1.21 -8.32
CA ALA A 187 17.24 0.04 -7.50
C ALA A 187 16.05 -0.32 -6.59
N GLY A 188 15.42 0.67 -5.96
CA GLY A 188 14.22 0.45 -5.16
C GLY A 188 13.06 -0.15 -5.96
N ALA A 189 12.81 0.34 -7.17
CA ALA A 189 11.76 -0.20 -8.06
C ALA A 189 12.08 -1.63 -8.53
N PHE A 190 13.36 -1.93 -8.80
CA PHE A 190 13.81 -3.27 -9.17
C PHE A 190 13.57 -4.28 -8.04
N ILE A 191 14.01 -3.96 -6.82
CA ILE A 191 13.84 -4.85 -5.65
C ILE A 191 12.34 -5.09 -5.36
N LYS A 192 11.49 -4.05 -5.46
CA LYS A 192 10.03 -4.23 -5.30
C LYS A 192 9.45 -5.20 -6.32
N ARG A 193 9.88 -5.11 -7.58
CA ARG A 193 9.39 -5.98 -8.66
C ARG A 193 9.80 -7.43 -8.43
N GLU A 194 11.08 -7.67 -8.15
CA GLU A 194 11.61 -9.01 -7.86
C GLU A 194 10.97 -9.64 -6.61
N ALA A 195 10.79 -8.85 -5.54
CA ALA A 195 10.11 -9.32 -4.33
C ALA A 195 8.65 -9.71 -4.61
N GLN A 196 7.94 -8.91 -5.40
CA GLN A 196 6.58 -9.23 -5.83
C GLN A 196 6.54 -10.49 -6.69
N GLU A 197 7.46 -10.66 -7.64
CA GLU A 197 7.51 -11.86 -8.50
C GLU A 197 7.86 -13.13 -7.72
N THR A 198 8.68 -13.03 -6.68
CA THR A 198 9.06 -14.16 -5.83
C THR A 198 7.89 -14.66 -4.98
N TYR A 199 7.11 -13.74 -4.37
CA TYR A 199 6.05 -14.11 -3.43
C TYR A 199 4.65 -14.17 -4.04
N LEU A 200 4.35 -13.33 -5.05
CA LEU A 200 3.15 -13.47 -5.86
C LEU A 200 3.50 -14.32 -7.07
N ARG A 201 3.18 -15.62 -7.00
CA ARG A 201 3.12 -16.43 -8.20
C ARG A 201 2.01 -15.87 -9.09
N LYS A 202 2.39 -15.21 -10.18
CA LYS A 202 1.45 -14.69 -11.20
C LYS A 202 0.50 -15.78 -11.73
N SER A 203 0.86 -17.06 -11.62
CA SER A 203 0.02 -18.22 -11.97
C SER A 203 -1.17 -18.45 -11.03
N ASP A 204 -1.06 -18.04 -9.76
CA ASP A 204 -2.02 -18.42 -8.73
C ASP A 204 -3.14 -17.38 -8.58
N PHE A 205 -2.94 -16.17 -9.14
CA PHE A 205 -3.84 -15.02 -8.99
C PHE A 205 -4.48 -14.50 -10.30
N GLY A 206 -4.39 -15.22 -11.42
CA GLY A 206 -4.98 -14.70 -12.65
C GLY A 206 -5.21 -15.73 -13.75
N TRP A 207 -6.49 -15.98 -14.02
CA TRP A 207 -7.12 -16.07 -15.34
C TRP A 207 -6.16 -15.71 -16.48
N SER A 208 -5.32 -16.66 -16.90
CA SER A 208 -4.54 -16.49 -18.12
C SER A 208 -5.46 -16.77 -19.29
N ASN A 209 -6.09 -15.72 -19.82
CA ASN A 209 -6.55 -15.78 -21.21
C ASN A 209 -5.30 -15.88 -22.09
N GLY A 210 -4.84 -17.11 -22.27
CA GLY A 210 -3.76 -17.46 -23.14
C GLY A 210 -4.17 -17.18 -24.57
N ASN A 211 -3.89 -15.98 -25.07
CA ASN A 211 -3.74 -15.76 -26.49
C ASN A 211 -2.36 -16.29 -26.89
N ARG A 212 -2.25 -17.62 -27.03
CA ARG A 212 -1.13 -18.24 -27.72
C ARG A 212 -1.36 -18.00 -29.21
N LYS A 213 -0.53 -17.16 -29.82
CA LYS A 213 -0.33 -17.18 -31.26
C LYS A 213 0.51 -18.40 -31.64
#